data_AF-A0A7U3YBI0-F1
#
_entry.id   AF-A0A7U3YBI0-F1
#
_cell.length_a   1.000
_cell.length_b   1.000
_cell.length_c   1.000
_cell.angle_alpha   90.00
_cell.angle_beta   90.00
_cell.angle_gamma   90.00
#
_symmetry.space_group_name_H-M   'P 1'
#
loop_
_entity.id
_entity.type
_entity.pdbx_description
1 polymer ?
#
loop_
_entity_poly.entity_id
_entity_poly.type
_entity_poly.pdbx_seq_one_letter_code
_entity_poly.pdbx_strand_id
1 'polypeptide(L)'
;MKGISHCFLLLVISVGYIYSFDVSNREFYGILEGYYSGKIEELSKRNDEDAYIYRFNKFKETLGEMSPGVRLYFINLIDYQIARLLQNKEGRKNSSKSYSVLKSTQKSLLELIASIDFKGLGKSIQSDIYRVLGDVNLMLLRYSGGAALSKLANETRKYFEKSLKINGKNSFANTSIASWYLYAPRIAGGDPSKTLSFAQLGFKHGQTNVEKYFANIWISQAYFLLKNEKESLKYILRAGEIFPNGAFHKMVLEQNKGGNLFMDFPIKN
;
A
#
# COMPACT_ATOMS: atom_id res chain seq x y z
N MET A 1 21.43 4.32 46.38
CA MET A 1 20.43 4.78 45.39
C MET A 1 21.11 5.03 44.03
N LYS A 2 21.24 4.01 43.16
CA LYS A 2 21.82 4.17 41.80
C LYS A 2 21.05 3.46 40.68
N GLY A 3 19.92 2.81 40.97
CA GLY A 3 19.17 2.02 39.98
C GLY A 3 18.00 2.73 39.29
N ILE A 4 17.54 3.87 39.80
CA ILE A 4 16.25 4.48 39.37
C ILE A 4 16.43 5.40 38.15
N SER A 5 17.61 5.99 37.94
CA SER A 5 17.85 6.98 36.88
C SER A 5 17.86 6.39 35.46
N HIS A 6 18.39 5.17 35.26
CA HIS A 6 18.47 4.56 33.92
C HIS A 6 17.12 4.06 33.41
N CYS A 7 16.27 3.51 34.30
CA CYS A 7 14.94 3.06 33.91
C CYS A 7 14.04 4.24 33.50
N PHE A 8 14.14 5.37 34.18
CA PHE A 8 13.36 6.57 33.85
C PHE A 8 13.76 7.17 32.50
N LEU A 9 15.06 7.21 32.20
CA LEU A 9 15.57 7.72 30.93
C LEU A 9 15.12 6.84 29.75
N LEU A 10 15.20 5.52 29.90
CA LEU A 10 14.72 4.56 28.89
C LEU A 10 13.21 4.66 28.67
N LEU A 11 12.43 4.87 29.74
CA LEU A 11 10.99 5.07 29.65
C LEU A 11 10.63 6.34 28.88
N VAL A 12 11.26 7.47 29.21
CA VAL A 12 11.02 8.76 28.54
C VAL A 12 11.40 8.69 27.05
N ILE A 13 12.53 8.05 26.72
CA ILE A 13 12.97 7.85 25.33
C ILE A 13 11.98 6.96 24.57
N SER A 14 11.51 5.86 25.18
CA SER A 14 10.54 4.95 24.54
C SER A 14 9.18 5.60 24.29
N VAL A 15 8.69 6.42 25.22
CA VAL A 15 7.43 7.17 25.07
C VAL A 15 7.54 8.24 23.98
N GLY A 16 8.69 8.93 23.90
CA GLY A 16 8.97 9.90 22.84
C GLY A 16 8.93 9.28 21.44
N TYR A 17 9.54 8.10 21.25
CA TYR A 17 9.52 7.40 19.97
C TYR A 17 8.13 6.88 19.58
N ILE A 18 7.36 6.36 20.54
CA ILE A 18 5.98 5.90 20.28
C ILE A 18 5.11 7.09 19.85
N TYR A 19 5.22 8.21 20.55
CA TYR A 19 4.48 9.42 20.21
C TYR A 19 4.85 9.95 18.81
N SER A 20 6.14 9.96 18.48
CA SER A 20 6.64 10.33 17.15
C SER A 20 6.06 9.42 16.05
N PHE A 21 6.04 8.10 16.28
CA PHE A 21 5.47 7.15 15.32
C PHE A 21 3.98 7.40 15.08
N ASP A 22 3.16 7.52 16.13
CA ASP A 22 1.72 7.69 15.99
C ASP A 22 1.35 9.01 15.31
N VAL A 23 2.09 10.09 15.58
CA VAL A 23 1.93 11.37 14.90
C VAL A 23 2.27 11.25 13.41
N SER A 24 3.45 10.71 13.08
CA SER A 24 3.87 10.51 11.68
C SER A 24 2.93 9.56 10.93
N ASN A 25 2.45 8.50 11.60
CA ASN A 25 1.51 7.56 11.00
C ASN A 25 0.18 8.25 10.65
N ARG A 26 -0.39 9.04 11.57
CA ARG A 26 -1.60 9.82 11.31
C ARG A 26 -1.41 10.84 10.18
N GLU A 27 -0.27 11.54 10.15
CA GLU A 27 0.04 12.49 9.09
C GLU A 27 0.14 11.80 7.72
N PHE A 28 0.85 10.67 7.64
CA PHE A 28 0.94 9.86 6.42
C PHE A 28 -0.45 9.45 5.92
N TYR A 29 -1.30 8.89 6.79
CA TYR A 29 -2.66 8.49 6.43
C TYR A 29 -3.53 9.69 6.05
N GLY A 30 -3.36 10.85 6.68
CA GLY A 30 -4.05 12.08 6.30
C GLY A 30 -3.72 12.52 4.86
N ILE A 31 -2.44 12.47 4.47
CA ILE A 31 -2.02 12.75 3.09
C ILE A 31 -2.63 11.72 2.12
N LEU A 32 -2.58 10.44 2.50
CA LEU A 32 -3.08 9.34 1.67
C LEU A 32 -4.59 9.41 1.45
N GLU A 33 -5.36 9.65 2.52
CA GLU A 33 -6.81 9.83 2.47
C GLU A 33 -7.19 11.08 1.69
N GLY A 34 -6.43 12.17 1.82
CA GLY A 34 -6.57 13.36 0.97
C GLY A 34 -6.57 12.97 -0.51
N TYR A 35 -5.55 12.24 -0.95
CA TYR A 35 -5.42 11.83 -2.35
C TYR A 35 -6.58 10.97 -2.82
N TYR A 36 -6.87 9.87 -2.13
CA TYR A 36 -7.92 8.93 -2.57
C TYR A 36 -9.33 9.48 -2.41
N SER A 37 -9.54 10.44 -1.51
CA SER A 37 -10.83 11.11 -1.39
C SER A 37 -11.19 11.97 -2.59
N GLY A 38 -10.22 12.30 -3.45
CA GLY A 38 -10.40 13.27 -4.54
C GLY A 38 -10.63 14.69 -4.04
N LYS A 39 -10.26 14.98 -2.78
CA LYS A 39 -10.24 16.35 -2.27
C LYS A 39 -9.06 17.08 -2.91
N ILE A 40 -9.38 17.97 -3.84
CA ILE A 40 -8.45 18.97 -4.35
C ILE A 40 -8.39 20.07 -3.29
N GLU A 41 -7.33 20.08 -2.47
CA GLU A 41 -7.06 21.22 -1.61
C GLU A 41 -6.62 22.43 -2.46
N GLU A 42 -6.82 23.65 -1.94
CA GLU A 42 -6.68 24.97 -2.58
C GLU A 42 -5.31 25.32 -3.21
N LEU A 43 -4.40 24.36 -3.39
CA LEU A 43 -3.22 24.46 -4.26
C LEU A 43 -3.64 24.46 -5.75
N SER A 44 -4.54 25.38 -6.07
CA SER A 44 -4.92 25.77 -7.43
C SER A 44 -3.65 26.19 -8.17
N LYS A 45 -3.14 25.30 -9.04
CA LYS A 45 -2.21 25.49 -10.18
C LYS A 45 -1.38 24.25 -10.52
N ARG A 46 -1.33 23.20 -9.69
CA ARG A 46 -0.60 21.94 -9.99
C ARG A 46 -1.58 20.82 -10.33
N ASN A 47 -1.16 19.90 -11.21
CA ASN A 47 -1.86 18.62 -11.39
C ASN A 47 -1.97 17.89 -10.04
N ASP A 48 -3.07 17.19 -9.77
CA ASP A 48 -3.36 16.61 -8.45
C ASP A 48 -2.21 15.71 -7.95
N GLU A 49 -1.63 14.87 -8.82
CA GLU A 49 -0.48 14.03 -8.46
C GLU A 49 0.75 14.86 -8.03
N ASP A 50 1.02 16.00 -8.65
CA ASP A 50 2.18 16.85 -8.31
C ASP A 50 2.01 17.51 -6.94
N ALA A 51 0.78 17.85 -6.56
CA ALA A 51 0.47 18.39 -5.25
C ALA A 51 0.72 17.33 -4.16
N TYR A 52 0.31 16.07 -4.38
CA TYR A 52 0.53 15.00 -3.42
C TYR A 52 1.98 14.52 -3.38
N ILE A 53 2.70 14.47 -4.51
CA ILE A 53 4.15 14.22 -4.52
C ILE A 53 4.87 15.29 -3.69
N TYR A 54 4.49 16.56 -3.84
CA TYR A 54 5.05 17.64 -3.02
C TYR A 54 4.77 17.45 -1.53
N ARG A 55 3.53 17.11 -1.14
CA ARG A 55 3.17 16.83 0.27
C ARG A 55 3.97 15.68 0.85
N PHE A 56 4.12 14.59 0.11
CA PHE A 56 4.92 13.45 0.53
C PHE A 56 6.40 13.80 0.71
N ASN A 57 6.97 14.60 -0.19
CA ASN A 57 8.35 15.08 -0.01
C ASN A 57 8.48 16.00 1.20
N LYS A 58 7.55 16.93 1.41
CA LYS A 58 7.53 17.79 2.60
C LYS A 58 7.39 16.97 3.88
N PHE A 59 6.54 15.94 3.89
CA PHE A 59 6.41 15.03 5.02
C PHE A 59 7.71 14.26 5.30
N LYS A 60 8.47 13.85 4.27
CA LYS A 60 9.80 13.24 4.49
C LYS A 60 10.76 14.17 5.23
N GLU A 61 10.67 15.49 5.00
CA GLU A 61 11.48 16.50 5.69
C GLU A 61 11.07 16.67 7.17
N THR A 62 9.82 16.35 7.53
CA THR A 62 9.32 16.42 8.91
C THR A 62 9.56 15.15 9.73
N LEU A 63 10.06 14.07 9.10
CA LEU A 63 10.50 12.85 9.80
C LEU A 63 11.76 13.15 10.64
N GLY A 64 11.53 13.75 11.82
CA GLY A 64 12.55 14.22 12.77
C GLY A 64 13.23 13.07 13.53
N GLU A 65 13.49 13.30 14.82
CA GLU A 65 14.17 12.32 15.69
C GLU A 65 13.28 11.08 15.94
N MET A 66 13.51 10.04 15.15
CA MET A 66 12.97 8.70 15.33
C MET A 66 14.08 7.66 15.15
N SER A 67 13.86 6.44 15.61
CA SER A 67 14.86 5.39 15.43
C SER A 67 15.15 5.15 13.93
N PRO A 68 16.40 4.82 13.55
CA PRO A 68 16.77 4.67 12.14
C PRO A 68 15.85 3.72 11.37
N GLY A 69 15.45 2.59 11.97
CA GLY A 69 14.54 1.63 11.34
C GLY A 69 13.13 2.19 11.09
N VAL A 70 12.58 2.97 12.03
CA VAL A 70 11.26 3.61 11.86
C VAL A 70 11.31 4.70 10.80
N ARG A 71 12.40 5.49 10.78
CA ARG A 71 12.63 6.50 9.75
C ARG A 71 12.70 5.88 8.35
N LEU A 72 13.49 4.82 8.21
CA LEU A 72 13.62 4.11 6.94
C LEU A 72 12.30 3.46 6.51
N TYR A 73 11.49 2.97 7.44
CA TYR A 73 10.14 2.49 7.15
C TYR A 73 9.27 3.58 6.50
N PHE A 74 9.17 4.76 7.12
CA PHE A 74 8.36 5.85 6.56
C PHE A 74 8.91 6.36 5.22
N ILE A 75 10.22 6.52 5.09
CA ILE A 75 10.84 6.93 3.81
C ILE A 75 10.45 5.96 2.69
N ASN A 76 10.61 4.65 2.90
CA ASN A 76 10.29 3.66 1.89
C ASN A 76 8.77 3.59 1.60
N LEU A 77 7.93 3.76 2.62
CA LEU A 77 6.49 3.82 2.45
C LEU A 77 6.06 5.02 1.59
N ILE A 78 6.69 6.17 1.82
CA ILE A 78 6.43 7.40 1.06
C ILE A 78 6.95 7.29 -0.38
N ASP A 79 8.16 6.76 -0.57
CA ASP A 79 8.73 6.59 -1.91
C ASP A 79 7.91 5.62 -2.76
N TYR A 80 7.34 4.58 -2.15
CA TYR A 80 6.34 3.73 -2.80
C TYR A 80 5.11 4.52 -3.28
N GLN A 81 4.54 5.40 -2.45
CA GLN A 81 3.39 6.23 -2.86
C GLN A 81 3.77 7.23 -3.96
N ILE A 82 4.94 7.88 -3.86
CA ILE A 82 5.45 8.79 -4.90
C ILE A 82 5.61 8.04 -6.23
N ALA A 83 6.19 6.83 -6.19
CA ALA A 83 6.31 6.01 -7.38
C ALA A 83 4.96 5.70 -8.01
N ARG A 84 3.92 5.44 -7.21
CA ARG A 84 2.54 5.20 -7.69
C ARG A 84 1.96 6.42 -8.38
N LEU A 85 2.08 7.60 -7.76
CA LEU A 85 1.63 8.86 -8.33
C LEU A 85 2.33 9.17 -9.67
N LEU A 86 3.63 8.90 -9.76
CA LEU A 86 4.39 9.07 -11.01
C LEU A 86 3.89 8.13 -12.12
N GLN A 87 3.53 6.88 -11.81
CA GLN A 87 2.95 5.97 -12.81
C GLN A 87 1.58 6.44 -13.30
N ASN A 88 0.75 6.96 -12.39
CA ASN A 88 -0.57 7.46 -12.76
C ASN A 88 -0.46 8.67 -13.68
N LYS A 89 0.43 9.62 -13.34
CA LYS A 89 0.66 10.85 -14.11
C LYS A 89 1.18 10.61 -15.53
N GLU A 90 2.16 9.71 -15.70
CA GLU A 90 2.83 9.52 -17.00
C GLU A 90 2.03 8.66 -18.00
N GLY A 91 0.79 8.31 -17.64
CA GLY A 91 -0.07 7.41 -18.41
C GLY A 91 0.50 5.98 -18.40
N ARG A 92 -0.26 5.01 -18.93
CA ARG A 92 0.07 3.57 -18.89
C ARG A 92 1.37 3.15 -19.62
N LYS A 93 2.26 4.08 -19.97
CA LYS A 93 3.62 3.85 -20.47
C LYS A 93 4.58 3.66 -19.27
N ASN A 94 5.64 2.89 -19.47
CA ASN A 94 6.63 2.62 -18.43
C ASN A 94 7.34 3.92 -18.01
N SER A 95 6.90 4.51 -16.90
CA SER A 95 7.54 5.68 -16.29
C SER A 95 8.96 5.34 -15.84
N SER A 96 9.97 5.96 -16.47
CA SER A 96 11.38 5.77 -16.09
C SER A 96 11.66 6.32 -14.69
N LYS A 97 11.01 7.42 -14.31
CA LYS A 97 11.11 8.01 -12.96
C LYS A 97 10.52 7.07 -11.91
N SER A 98 9.30 6.57 -12.12
CA SER A 98 8.70 5.61 -11.19
C SER A 98 9.54 4.35 -11.06
N TYR A 99 10.04 3.80 -12.18
CA TYR A 99 10.91 2.63 -12.16
C TYR A 99 12.16 2.83 -11.29
N SER A 100 12.84 3.97 -11.46
CA SER A 100 14.03 4.31 -10.68
C SER A 100 13.73 4.42 -9.18
N VAL A 101 12.61 5.07 -8.81
CA VAL A 101 12.16 5.15 -7.41
C VAL A 101 11.88 3.75 -6.88
N LEU A 102 11.07 2.94 -7.58
CA LEU A 102 10.74 1.57 -7.16
C LEU A 102 11.99 0.69 -6.97
N LYS A 103 12.97 0.76 -7.87
CA LYS A 103 14.22 0.00 -7.75
C LYS A 103 15.04 0.42 -6.54
N SER A 104 15.11 1.73 -6.26
CA SER A 104 15.78 2.24 -5.07
C SER A 104 15.07 1.81 -3.78
N THR A 105 13.75 1.95 -3.73
CA THR A 105 12.90 1.54 -2.60
C THR A 105 13.00 0.03 -2.37
N GLN A 106 12.96 -0.79 -3.42
CA GLN A 106 13.15 -2.25 -3.32
C GLN A 106 14.49 -2.59 -2.67
N LYS A 107 15.57 -1.96 -3.11
CA LYS A 107 16.92 -2.17 -2.56
C LYS A 107 16.97 -1.75 -1.08
N SER A 108 16.49 -0.56 -0.74
CA SER A 108 16.49 -0.05 0.63
C SER A 108 15.67 -0.92 1.59
N LEU A 109 14.50 -1.43 1.16
CA LEU A 109 13.70 -2.36 1.95
C LEU A 109 14.42 -3.69 2.22
N LEU A 110 15.09 -4.25 1.21
CA LEU A 110 15.87 -5.48 1.37
C LEU A 110 17.05 -5.28 2.34
N GLU A 111 17.74 -4.15 2.24
CA GLU A 111 18.83 -3.78 3.16
C GLU A 111 18.31 -3.59 4.60
N LEU A 112 17.17 -2.90 4.77
CA LEU A 112 16.52 -2.74 6.06
C LEU A 112 16.15 -4.10 6.66
N ILE A 113 15.49 -4.98 5.90
CA ILE A 113 15.13 -6.34 6.36
C ILE A 113 16.34 -7.15 6.83
N ALA A 114 17.50 -6.94 6.21
CA ALA A 114 18.76 -7.60 6.59
C ALA A 114 19.45 -6.97 7.81
N SER A 115 19.06 -5.75 8.22
CA SER A 115 19.74 -4.99 9.26
C SER A 115 19.32 -5.38 10.67
N ILE A 116 20.13 -4.96 11.66
CA ILE A 116 19.80 -5.10 13.08
C ILE A 116 18.59 -4.23 13.46
N ASP A 117 18.41 -3.08 12.80
CA ASP A 117 17.32 -2.15 13.08
C ASP A 117 15.96 -2.83 12.86
N PHE A 118 15.83 -3.63 11.80
CA PHE A 118 14.59 -4.35 11.52
C PHE A 118 14.17 -5.27 12.66
N LYS A 119 15.12 -5.98 13.29
CA LYS A 119 14.84 -6.88 14.42
C LYS A 119 14.30 -6.12 15.64
N GLY A 120 14.70 -4.87 15.81
CA GLY A 120 14.23 -3.99 16.89
C GLY A 120 12.86 -3.35 16.64
N LEU A 121 12.30 -3.45 15.43
CA LEU A 121 10.99 -2.88 15.09
C LEU A 121 9.83 -3.67 15.67
N GLY A 122 8.72 -2.98 15.96
CA GLY A 122 7.46 -3.62 16.33
C GLY A 122 6.93 -4.53 15.23
N LYS A 123 6.24 -5.62 15.59
CA LYS A 123 5.70 -6.60 14.64
C LYS A 123 4.77 -5.99 13.59
N SER A 124 4.02 -4.94 13.94
CA SER A 124 3.18 -4.19 13.00
C SER A 124 4.03 -3.58 11.88
N ILE A 125 5.11 -2.88 12.23
CA ILE A 125 6.04 -2.26 11.28
C ILE A 125 6.80 -3.32 10.49
N GLN A 126 7.30 -4.37 11.14
CA GLN A 126 7.99 -5.47 10.44
C GLN A 126 7.10 -6.15 9.40
N SER A 127 5.85 -6.44 9.77
CA SER A 127 4.84 -6.96 8.85
C SER A 127 4.63 -6.00 7.69
N ASP A 128 4.50 -4.72 7.99
CA ASP A 128 4.19 -3.72 6.98
C ASP A 128 5.35 -3.47 6.01
N ILE A 129 6.61 -3.54 6.47
CA ILE A 129 7.80 -3.49 5.60
C ILE A 129 7.77 -4.59 4.55
N TYR A 130 7.44 -5.83 4.92
CA TYR A 130 7.31 -6.91 3.95
C TYR A 130 6.14 -6.67 2.98
N ARG A 131 5.05 -6.06 3.46
CA ARG A 131 3.93 -5.66 2.62
C ARG A 131 4.35 -4.58 1.62
N VAL A 132 5.05 -3.52 2.04
CA VAL A 132 5.59 -2.49 1.12
C VAL A 132 6.48 -3.12 0.06
N LEU A 133 7.39 -4.03 0.46
CA LEU A 133 8.27 -4.72 -0.49
C LEU A 133 7.47 -5.53 -1.53
N GLY A 134 6.41 -6.21 -1.10
CA GLY A 134 5.48 -6.87 -2.00
C GLY A 134 4.79 -5.89 -2.95
N ASP A 135 4.28 -4.76 -2.46
CA ASP A 135 3.61 -3.75 -3.31
C ASP A 135 4.57 -3.12 -4.33
N VAL A 136 5.81 -2.83 -3.92
CA VAL A 136 6.88 -2.34 -4.80
C VAL A 136 7.16 -3.38 -5.90
N ASN A 137 7.28 -4.66 -5.55
CA ASN A 137 7.48 -5.72 -6.53
C ASN A 137 6.28 -5.88 -7.47
N LEU A 138 5.06 -5.78 -6.95
CA LEU A 138 3.83 -5.82 -7.74
C LEU A 138 3.82 -4.71 -8.80
N MET A 139 4.23 -3.49 -8.43
CA MET A 139 4.38 -2.38 -9.37
C MET A 139 5.51 -2.61 -10.39
N LEU A 140 6.63 -3.22 -9.97
CA LEU A 140 7.75 -3.54 -10.84
C LEU A 140 7.43 -4.61 -11.90
N LEU A 141 6.37 -5.41 -11.72
CA LEU A 141 5.92 -6.38 -12.73
C LEU A 141 5.61 -5.72 -14.07
N ARG A 142 5.12 -4.47 -14.08
CA ARG A 142 4.86 -3.71 -15.32
C ARG A 142 6.09 -3.52 -16.21
N TYR A 143 7.29 -3.60 -15.62
CA TYR A 143 8.57 -3.44 -16.30
C TYR A 143 9.27 -4.78 -16.59
N SER A 144 8.64 -5.89 -16.23
CA SER A 144 9.21 -7.23 -16.34
C SER A 144 8.52 -8.04 -17.44
N GLY A 145 9.25 -8.98 -18.05
CA GLY A 145 8.72 -9.92 -19.04
C GLY A 145 9.26 -11.33 -18.82
N GLY A 146 8.61 -12.32 -19.43
CA GLY A 146 9.05 -13.72 -19.45
C GLY A 146 9.36 -14.32 -18.06
N ALA A 147 10.52 -14.97 -17.94
CA ALA A 147 10.93 -15.62 -16.69
C ALA A 147 11.12 -14.64 -15.52
N ALA A 148 11.56 -13.41 -15.79
CA ALA A 148 11.74 -12.39 -14.76
C ALA A 148 10.40 -11.96 -14.14
N LEU A 149 9.35 -11.82 -14.97
CA LEU A 149 7.98 -11.56 -14.50
C LEU A 149 7.50 -12.67 -13.55
N SER A 150 7.64 -13.92 -13.97
CA SER A 150 7.17 -15.08 -13.18
C SER A 150 7.90 -15.18 -11.84
N LYS A 151 9.22 -14.97 -11.82
CA LYS A 151 10.02 -14.95 -10.60
C LYS A 151 9.58 -13.82 -9.67
N LEU A 152 9.47 -12.61 -10.18
CA LEU A 152 9.08 -11.44 -9.39
C LEU A 152 7.65 -11.55 -8.84
N ALA A 153 6.72 -12.13 -9.61
CA ALA A 153 5.35 -12.37 -9.16
C ALA A 153 5.28 -13.37 -8.01
N ASN A 154 6.09 -14.44 -8.07
CA ASN A 154 6.21 -15.41 -6.99
C ASN A 154 6.85 -14.81 -5.73
N GLU A 155 7.89 -13.98 -5.89
CA GLU A 155 8.52 -13.26 -4.78
C GLU A 155 7.53 -12.28 -4.12
N THR A 156 6.76 -11.55 -4.93
CA THR A 156 5.69 -10.66 -4.47
C THR A 156 4.72 -11.38 -3.53
N ARG A 157 4.18 -12.53 -3.94
CA ARG A 157 3.29 -13.34 -3.10
C ARG A 157 3.96 -13.76 -1.79
N LYS A 158 5.20 -14.24 -1.85
CA LYS A 158 5.95 -14.67 -0.66
C LYS A 158 6.15 -13.54 0.35
N TYR A 159 6.37 -12.30 -0.11
CA TYR A 159 6.49 -11.16 0.79
C TYR A 159 5.16 -10.81 1.47
N PHE A 160 4.04 -10.87 0.76
CA PHE A 160 2.72 -10.72 1.38
C PHE A 160 2.42 -11.83 2.40
N GLU A 161 2.70 -13.09 2.06
CA GLU A 161 2.56 -14.21 2.98
C GLU A 161 3.42 -14.03 4.23
N LYS A 162 4.66 -13.55 4.07
CA LYS A 162 5.55 -13.27 5.21
C LYS A 162 5.05 -12.12 6.07
N SER A 163 4.51 -11.06 5.46
CA SER A 163 3.85 -9.96 6.16
C SER A 163 2.70 -10.47 7.04
N LEU A 164 1.82 -11.31 6.48
CA LEU A 164 0.67 -11.88 7.18
C LEU A 164 1.06 -12.92 8.22
N LYS A 165 2.17 -13.64 8.02
CA LYS A 165 2.72 -14.54 9.06
C LYS A 165 3.17 -13.77 10.31
N ILE A 166 3.71 -12.56 10.15
CA ILE A 166 4.13 -11.70 11.26
C ILE A 166 2.91 -11.05 11.93
N ASN A 167 1.97 -10.54 11.13
CA ASN A 167 0.74 -9.94 11.60
C ASN A 167 -0.42 -10.26 10.65
N GLY A 168 -1.22 -11.28 10.98
CA GLY A 168 -2.38 -11.66 10.18
C GLY A 168 -3.50 -10.61 10.13
N LYS A 169 -3.45 -9.61 11.03
CA LYS A 169 -4.38 -8.48 11.08
C LYS A 169 -3.89 -7.27 10.29
N ASN A 170 -2.77 -7.35 9.57
CA ASN A 170 -2.33 -6.24 8.72
C ASN A 170 -3.34 -6.07 7.56
N SER A 171 -4.16 -5.02 7.65
CA SER A 171 -5.23 -4.76 6.68
C SER A 171 -4.69 -4.55 5.27
N PHE A 172 -3.67 -3.71 5.11
CA PHE A 172 -3.08 -3.49 3.79
C PHE A 172 -2.46 -4.77 3.22
N ALA A 173 -1.78 -5.59 4.03
CA ALA A 173 -1.23 -6.86 3.54
C ALA A 173 -2.31 -7.82 3.06
N ASN A 174 -3.45 -7.87 3.76
CA ASN A 174 -4.62 -8.62 3.33
C ASN A 174 -5.18 -8.07 2.00
N THR A 175 -5.27 -6.75 1.83
CA THR A 175 -5.74 -6.18 0.55
C THR A 175 -4.73 -6.34 -0.59
N SER A 176 -3.43 -6.27 -0.32
CA SER A 176 -2.37 -6.43 -1.33
C SER A 176 -2.25 -7.87 -1.80
N ILE A 177 -2.39 -8.85 -0.91
CA ILE A 177 -2.43 -10.25 -1.36
C ILE A 177 -3.74 -10.57 -2.09
N ALA A 178 -4.86 -9.94 -1.71
CA ALA A 178 -6.12 -10.07 -2.43
C ALA A 178 -5.97 -9.60 -3.88
N SER A 179 -5.34 -8.43 -4.11
CA SER A 179 -5.10 -7.91 -5.46
C SER A 179 -4.16 -8.82 -6.26
N TRP A 180 -3.15 -9.42 -5.63
CA TRP A 180 -2.32 -10.44 -6.29
C TRP A 180 -3.15 -11.64 -6.76
N TYR A 181 -4.00 -12.20 -5.91
CA TYR A 181 -4.89 -13.32 -6.27
C TYR A 181 -5.93 -12.95 -7.33
N LEU A 182 -6.32 -11.67 -7.40
CA LEU A 182 -7.28 -11.17 -8.37
C LEU A 182 -6.67 -11.14 -9.78
N TYR A 183 -5.43 -10.64 -9.88
CA TYR A 183 -4.79 -10.39 -11.17
C TYR A 183 -3.89 -11.52 -11.67
N ALA A 184 -3.43 -12.40 -10.78
CA ALA A 184 -2.65 -13.55 -11.20
C ALA A 184 -3.48 -14.46 -12.13
N PRO A 185 -2.90 -15.01 -13.22
CA PRO A 185 -3.55 -16.05 -14.00
C PRO A 185 -3.90 -17.26 -13.13
N ARG A 186 -4.99 -17.97 -13.45
CA ARG A 186 -5.40 -19.17 -12.71
C ARG A 186 -4.27 -20.22 -12.63
N ILE A 187 -3.53 -20.41 -13.72
CA ILE A 187 -2.38 -21.34 -13.77
C ILE A 187 -1.23 -20.92 -12.83
N ALA A 188 -1.11 -19.63 -12.51
CA ALA A 188 -0.14 -19.09 -11.56
C ALA A 188 -0.69 -19.03 -10.13
N GLY A 189 -1.94 -19.45 -9.91
CA GLY A 189 -2.59 -19.50 -8.60
C GLY A 189 -3.57 -18.37 -8.32
N GLY A 190 -3.97 -17.58 -9.33
CA GLY A 190 -5.06 -16.61 -9.19
C GLY A 190 -6.40 -17.26 -8.87
N ASP A 191 -7.14 -16.65 -7.96
CA ASP A 191 -8.35 -17.23 -7.38
C ASP A 191 -9.27 -16.13 -6.80
N PRO A 192 -10.40 -15.82 -7.46
CA PRO A 192 -11.35 -14.83 -6.98
C PRO A 192 -11.93 -15.12 -5.59
N SER A 193 -12.04 -16.39 -5.18
CA SER A 193 -12.52 -16.76 -3.85
C SER A 193 -11.48 -16.40 -2.78
N LYS A 194 -10.20 -16.61 -3.07
CA LYS A 194 -9.11 -16.13 -2.20
C LYS A 194 -9.05 -14.61 -2.16
N THR A 195 -9.21 -13.93 -3.30
CA THR A 195 -9.33 -12.47 -3.31
C THR A 195 -10.43 -12.01 -2.37
N LEU A 196 -11.63 -12.60 -2.46
CA LEU A 196 -12.75 -12.25 -1.58
C LEU A 196 -12.40 -12.46 -0.10
N SER A 197 -11.86 -13.63 0.24
CA SER A 197 -11.49 -13.97 1.62
C SER A 197 -10.48 -13.00 2.21
N PHE A 198 -9.40 -12.69 1.48
CA PHE A 198 -8.37 -11.78 1.95
C PHE A 198 -8.87 -10.32 1.97
N ALA A 199 -9.65 -9.89 0.98
CA ALA A 199 -10.20 -8.54 0.97
C ALA A 199 -11.19 -8.32 2.14
N GLN A 200 -11.98 -9.34 2.51
CA GLN A 200 -12.83 -9.30 3.71
C GLN A 200 -12.03 -9.22 5.01
N LEU A 201 -10.88 -9.91 5.11
CA LEU A 201 -9.96 -9.77 6.24
C LEU A 201 -9.35 -8.35 6.30
N GLY A 202 -8.99 -7.79 5.14
CA GLY A 202 -8.57 -6.39 5.02
C GLY A 202 -9.64 -5.45 5.56
N PHE A 203 -10.89 -5.60 5.10
CA PHE A 203 -12.01 -4.80 5.60
C PHE A 203 -12.23 -4.95 7.11
N LYS A 204 -12.21 -6.19 7.63
CA LYS A 204 -12.39 -6.49 9.05
C LYS A 204 -11.33 -5.85 9.94
N HIS A 205 -10.10 -5.75 9.45
CA HIS A 205 -8.97 -5.24 10.23
C HIS A 205 -8.59 -3.78 9.91
N GLY A 206 -9.18 -3.18 8.89
CA GLY A 206 -8.95 -1.80 8.50
C GLY A 206 -9.40 -0.81 9.57
N GLN A 207 -8.52 0.13 9.92
CA GLN A 207 -8.76 1.14 10.94
C GLN A 207 -9.08 2.50 10.31
N THR A 208 -8.46 2.80 9.17
CA THR A 208 -8.58 4.04 8.42
C THR A 208 -9.64 3.94 7.31
N ASN A 209 -10.06 5.10 6.79
CA ASN A 209 -11.00 5.15 5.67
C ASN A 209 -10.36 4.59 4.40
N VAL A 210 -9.08 4.91 4.15
CA VAL A 210 -8.37 4.40 2.98
C VAL A 210 -8.22 2.87 2.98
N GLU A 211 -7.95 2.24 4.12
CA GLU A 211 -7.91 0.77 4.22
C GLU A 211 -9.27 0.16 3.87
N LYS A 212 -10.35 0.68 4.46
CA LYS A 212 -11.71 0.21 4.18
C LYS A 212 -12.13 0.49 2.75
N TYR A 213 -11.71 1.62 2.17
CA TYR A 213 -11.97 1.99 0.78
C TYR A 213 -11.39 0.95 -0.18
N PHE A 214 -10.10 0.64 -0.06
CA PHE A 214 -9.45 -0.38 -0.89
C PHE A 214 -10.04 -1.77 -0.67
N ALA A 215 -10.33 -2.15 0.57
CA ALA A 215 -10.94 -3.43 0.86
C ALA A 215 -12.31 -3.59 0.17
N ASN A 216 -13.17 -2.57 0.22
CA ASN A 216 -14.46 -2.58 -0.49
C ASN A 216 -14.28 -2.72 -2.01
N ILE A 217 -13.29 -2.04 -2.61
CA ILE A 217 -12.99 -2.16 -4.04
C ILE A 217 -12.60 -3.60 -4.39
N TRP A 218 -11.70 -4.22 -3.64
CA TRP A 218 -11.26 -5.59 -3.93
C TRP A 218 -12.35 -6.64 -3.67
N ILE A 219 -13.20 -6.44 -2.67
CA ILE A 219 -14.39 -7.27 -2.47
C ILE A 219 -15.32 -7.15 -3.69
N SER A 220 -15.56 -5.94 -4.18
CA SER A 220 -16.39 -5.72 -5.37
C SER A 220 -15.83 -6.43 -6.61
N GLN A 221 -14.52 -6.32 -6.84
CA GLN A 221 -13.86 -6.96 -7.98
C GLN A 221 -13.85 -8.48 -7.86
N ALA A 222 -13.73 -9.04 -6.65
CA ALA A 222 -13.86 -10.48 -6.44
C ALA A 222 -15.27 -10.96 -6.80
N TYR A 223 -16.31 -10.28 -6.33
CA TYR A 223 -17.69 -10.62 -6.68
C TYR A 223 -17.99 -10.44 -8.18
N PHE A 224 -17.36 -9.46 -8.83
CA PHE A 224 -17.45 -9.29 -10.27
C PHE A 224 -16.93 -10.54 -11.01
N LEU A 225 -15.74 -11.04 -10.66
CA LEU A 225 -15.20 -12.28 -11.26
C LEU A 225 -15.99 -13.54 -10.89
N LEU A 226 -16.65 -13.54 -9.73
CA LEU A 226 -17.57 -14.60 -9.30
C LEU A 226 -18.97 -14.47 -9.91
N LYS A 227 -19.20 -13.52 -10.83
CA LYS A 227 -20.48 -13.27 -11.49
C LYS A 227 -21.63 -12.96 -10.51
N ASN A 228 -21.31 -12.35 -9.38
CA ASN A 228 -22.31 -11.87 -8.42
C ASN A 228 -22.42 -10.34 -8.52
N GLU A 229 -23.18 -9.88 -9.50
CA GLU A 229 -23.34 -8.45 -9.83
C GLU A 229 -23.92 -7.65 -8.67
N LYS A 230 -24.89 -8.22 -7.94
CA LYS A 230 -25.53 -7.56 -6.80
C LYS A 230 -24.53 -7.20 -5.71
N GLU A 231 -23.72 -8.17 -5.28
CA GLU A 231 -22.70 -7.91 -4.25
C GLU A 231 -21.55 -7.08 -4.82
N SER A 232 -21.15 -7.29 -6.08
CA SER A 232 -20.15 -6.45 -6.74
C SER A 232 -20.54 -4.97 -6.70
N LEU A 233 -21.78 -4.64 -7.09
CA LEU A 233 -22.31 -3.27 -7.07
C LEU A 233 -22.41 -2.71 -5.65
N LYS A 234 -22.94 -3.48 -4.71
CA LYS A 234 -23.05 -3.08 -3.30
C LYS A 234 -21.71 -2.63 -2.72
N TYR A 235 -20.65 -3.41 -2.92
CA TYR A 235 -19.34 -3.08 -2.34
C TYR A 235 -18.64 -1.93 -3.06
N ILE A 236 -18.82 -1.74 -4.38
CA ILE A 236 -18.25 -0.55 -5.04
C ILE A 236 -18.96 0.74 -4.62
N LEU A 237 -20.27 0.68 -4.38
CA LEU A 237 -21.03 1.82 -3.85
C LEU A 237 -20.58 2.17 -2.42
N ARG A 238 -20.31 1.18 -1.57
CA ARG A 238 -19.70 1.41 -0.23
C ARG A 238 -18.33 2.08 -0.31
N ALA A 239 -17.51 1.75 -1.31
CA ALA A 239 -16.26 2.49 -1.53
C ALA A 239 -16.56 3.96 -1.88
N GLY A 240 -17.55 4.21 -2.73
CA GLY A 240 -18.02 5.56 -3.06
C GLY A 240 -18.62 6.32 -1.86
N GLU A 241 -19.25 5.65 -0.90
CA GLU A 241 -19.72 6.28 0.34
C GLU A 241 -18.56 6.79 1.21
N ILE A 242 -17.44 6.06 1.25
CA ILE A 242 -16.24 6.47 2.01
C ILE A 242 -15.58 7.69 1.34
N PHE A 243 -15.39 7.64 0.03
CA PHE A 243 -14.74 8.68 -0.75
C PHE A 243 -15.57 9.05 -2.00
N PRO A 244 -16.60 9.90 -1.86
CA PRO A 244 -17.53 10.22 -2.97
C PRO A 244 -16.87 10.85 -4.19
N ASN A 245 -15.80 11.61 -3.97
CA ASN A 245 -15.05 12.27 -5.04
C ASN A 245 -13.86 11.45 -5.54
N GLY A 246 -13.55 10.31 -4.92
CA GLY A 246 -12.43 9.46 -5.31
C GLY A 246 -12.57 8.94 -6.75
N ALA A 247 -11.51 9.04 -7.55
CA ALA A 247 -11.53 8.59 -8.93
C ALA A 247 -11.58 7.06 -9.05
N PHE A 248 -10.94 6.34 -8.11
CA PHE A 248 -10.65 4.92 -8.28
C PHE A 248 -11.92 4.03 -8.36
N HIS A 249 -12.87 4.19 -7.44
CA HIS A 249 -14.12 3.42 -7.47
C HIS A 249 -14.98 3.76 -8.70
N LYS A 250 -14.91 5.01 -9.20
CA LYS A 250 -15.62 5.44 -10.42
C LYS A 250 -15.06 4.74 -11.65
N MET A 251 -13.72 4.69 -11.77
CA MET A 251 -13.05 3.94 -12.84
C MET A 251 -13.39 2.45 -12.79
N VAL A 252 -13.43 1.85 -11.59
CA VAL A 252 -13.83 0.45 -11.41
C VAL A 252 -15.27 0.21 -11.86
N LEU A 253 -16.20 1.08 -11.45
CA LEU A 253 -17.60 0.99 -11.85
C LEU A 253 -17.76 1.11 -13.37
N GLU A 254 -17.01 2.00 -14.02
CA GLU A 254 -17.00 2.16 -15.48
C GLU A 254 -16.49 0.91 -16.19
N GLN A 255 -15.36 0.33 -15.74
CA GLN A 255 -14.83 -0.90 -16.33
C GLN A 255 -15.80 -2.08 -16.17
N ASN A 256 -16.36 -2.26 -14.98
CA ASN A 256 -17.32 -3.34 -14.71
C ASN A 256 -18.59 -3.22 -15.58
N LYS A 257 -19.10 -2.00 -15.82
CA LYS A 257 -20.22 -1.75 -16.76
C LYS A 257 -19.89 -2.18 -18.18
N GLY A 258 -18.63 -2.05 -18.59
CA GLY A 258 -18.12 -2.55 -19.86
C GLY A 258 -17.81 -4.05 -19.88
N GLY A 259 -18.13 -4.80 -18.81
CA GLY A 259 -17.83 -6.23 -18.70
C GLY A 259 -16.35 -6.54 -18.42
N ASN A 260 -15.55 -5.53 -18.07
CA ASN A 260 -14.12 -5.68 -17.86
C ASN A 260 -13.75 -5.60 -16.38
N LEU A 261 -12.82 -6.45 -15.96
CA LEU A 261 -12.15 -6.28 -14.68
C LEU A 261 -11.34 -4.98 -14.72
N PHE A 262 -11.41 -4.17 -13.66
CA PHE A 262 -10.53 -3.03 -13.55
C PHE A 262 -9.10 -3.54 -13.33
N MET A 263 -8.18 -3.18 -14.23
CA MET A 263 -6.76 -3.52 -14.08
C MET A 263 -6.01 -2.31 -13.55
N ASP A 264 -5.66 -2.33 -12.25
CA ASP A 264 -4.71 -1.36 -11.68
C ASP A 264 -3.29 -1.58 -12.21
N PHE A 265 -3.05 -2.60 -13.04
CA PHE A 265 -1.78 -2.93 -13.67
C PHE A 265 -2.02 -3.54 -15.05
N PRO A 266 -1.75 -2.85 -16.18
CA PRO A 266 -1.71 -3.52 -17.46
C PRO A 266 -0.45 -4.39 -17.49
N ILE A 267 -0.58 -5.69 -17.22
CA ILE A 267 0.43 -6.66 -17.62
C ILE A 267 0.28 -6.76 -19.14
N LYS A 268 1.30 -6.34 -19.89
CA LYS A 268 1.32 -6.61 -21.33
C LYS A 268 1.35 -8.13 -21.50
N ASN A 269 0.28 -8.68 -22.08
CA ASN A 269 0.33 -10.00 -22.70
C ASN A 269 1.26 -9.95 -23.91
#